data_AF-A0A5N7IPF5-F1
#
_entry.id   AF-A0A5N7IPF5-F1
#
_cell.length_a   1.000
_cell.length_b   1.000
_cell.length_c   1.000
_cell.angle_alpha   90.00
_cell.angle_beta   90.00
_cell.angle_gamma   90.00
#
_symmetry.space_group_name_H-M   'P 1'
#
loop_
_entity.id
_entity.type
_entity.pdbx_description
1 polymer ?
#
loop_
_entity_poly.entity_id
_entity_poly.type
_entity_poly.pdbx_seq_one_letter_code
_entity_poly.pdbx_strand_id
1 'polypeptide(L)'
;MLSNESTRYIANIFIGDIDDFYSYKSGSNLVDFFNDFFGYSDEYKGGFPSRWTFVYDKIIDFINQNKIDAFLNIIIGKSFIMSDVGVNEVEAIELGVNILSNINHHIKKDGYYIIKNNGKFNLIKEDDDLEFIKNGGFAKVYRQKSSGRIIKKLKEELVIDNGIKSRFKREFSITKSLSDIPGIIKVYDFFEDNYSYSMEEAEITLYDYTINNNLSYEKQKKFILQILFIIRQVHERGIIHRDISPTNIMITKGNIKISDFGLGKDLNMIQSNQTLHTNAVGQYYYCAPEQFMFLKDGDKKSDVYSLGRVINFILCGSPNMSNHYLRAVTEKAISQSPSDRHKDAYELLKAVEKSIKYNEDDQKIQTVRKKIESGVIDEDVENYIYELDGVKLCNELLKTNKFMLILLSFIEGNDNRASHVLELISDNYRDVCGRVFEDYDTFASISYNILSDNFPFAIKERSAIILNHVAYVVNRFSAQHMVDELIESGIEPLIEEILK
;
A
#
# COMPACT_ATOMS: atom_id res chain seq x y z
N MET A 1 -17.13 15.75 33.19
CA MET A 1 -16.28 16.57 34.05
C MET A 1 -15.52 15.65 34.98
N LEU A 2 -14.31 16.03 35.39
CA LEU A 2 -13.55 15.29 36.40
C LEU A 2 -14.37 15.18 37.69
N SER A 3 -14.28 14.06 38.39
CA SER A 3 -14.95 13.87 39.67
C SER A 3 -14.30 14.73 40.76
N ASN A 4 -15.02 14.91 41.87
CA ASN A 4 -14.49 15.62 43.04
C ASN A 4 -13.21 14.97 43.57
N GLU A 5 -13.14 13.64 43.51
CA GLU A 5 -11.98 12.89 43.99
C GLU A 5 -10.75 13.13 43.11
N SER A 6 -10.91 13.05 41.80
CA SER A 6 -9.83 13.32 40.83
C SER A 6 -9.35 14.77 40.85
N THR A 7 -10.29 15.71 40.93
CA THR A 7 -9.97 17.15 41.03
C THR A 7 -9.20 17.44 42.31
N ARG A 8 -9.63 16.83 43.44
CA ARG A 8 -8.93 16.94 44.72
C ARG A 8 -7.55 16.29 44.68
N TYR A 9 -7.39 15.18 43.97
CA TYR A 9 -6.09 14.53 43.80
C TYR A 9 -5.10 15.44 43.05
N ILE A 10 -5.52 16.05 41.93
CA ILE A 10 -4.69 17.02 41.19
C ILE A 10 -4.30 18.19 42.10
N ALA A 11 -5.25 18.71 42.88
CA ALA A 11 -4.99 19.78 43.84
C ALA A 11 -3.94 19.37 44.88
N ASN A 12 -4.10 18.20 45.49
CA ASN A 12 -3.20 17.69 46.53
C ASN A 12 -1.78 17.39 46.02
N ILE A 13 -1.66 16.87 44.79
CA ILE A 13 -0.36 16.74 44.12
C ILE A 13 0.29 18.13 44.02
N PHE A 14 -0.41 19.10 43.43
CA PHE A 14 0.17 20.41 43.13
C PHE A 14 0.64 21.17 44.38
N ILE A 15 -0.12 21.10 45.48
CA ILE A 15 0.24 21.77 46.74
C ILE A 15 1.40 21.11 47.50
N GLY A 16 1.89 19.95 47.02
CA GLY A 16 2.98 19.20 47.63
C GLY A 16 2.54 18.34 48.82
N ASP A 17 1.29 17.86 48.84
CA ASP A 17 0.76 17.02 49.93
C ASP A 17 0.79 15.52 49.59
N ILE A 18 1.15 15.15 48.36
CA ILE A 18 1.17 13.78 47.84
C ILE A 18 2.50 13.49 47.13
N ASP A 19 3.13 12.37 47.51
CA ASP A 19 4.19 11.64 46.80
C ASP A 19 5.43 12.43 46.36
N ASP A 20 5.86 13.43 47.15
CA ASP A 20 7.08 14.25 46.94
C ASP A 20 7.26 14.81 45.51
N PHE A 21 6.15 14.94 44.75
CA PHE A 21 6.17 15.43 43.37
C PHE A 21 6.45 16.93 43.25
N TYR A 22 6.06 17.68 44.27
CA TYR A 22 6.22 19.13 44.34
C TYR A 22 6.61 19.54 45.76
N SER A 23 7.30 20.68 45.87
CA SER A 23 7.57 21.28 47.17
C SER A 23 6.27 21.70 47.87
N TYR A 24 6.25 21.61 49.20
CA TYR A 24 5.15 22.12 50.01
C TYR A 24 4.90 23.61 49.71
N LYS A 25 3.67 23.95 49.33
CA LYS A 25 3.27 25.34 49.08
C LYS A 25 2.42 25.86 50.22
N SER A 26 2.78 27.01 50.79
CA SER A 26 1.93 27.71 51.77
C SER A 26 0.74 28.38 51.10
N GLY A 27 -0.27 28.81 51.87
CA GLY A 27 -1.44 29.50 51.32
C GLY A 27 -1.10 30.78 50.56
N SER A 28 -0.11 31.55 51.02
CA SER A 28 0.38 32.73 50.29
C SER A 28 1.08 32.34 48.98
N ASN A 29 1.91 31.29 48.97
CA ASN A 29 2.55 30.84 47.73
C ASN A 29 1.54 30.40 46.66
N LEU A 30 0.44 29.78 47.09
CA LEU A 30 -0.63 29.39 46.18
C LEU A 30 -1.35 30.62 45.61
N VAL A 31 -1.65 31.62 46.44
CA VAL A 31 -2.22 32.90 45.99
C VAL A 31 -1.31 33.57 44.97
N ASP A 32 -0.01 33.69 45.27
CA ASP A 32 0.99 34.27 44.37
C ASP A 32 1.01 33.53 43.02
N PHE A 33 1.05 32.19 43.04
CA PHE A 33 1.03 31.38 41.81
C PHE A 33 -0.20 31.68 40.94
N PHE A 34 -1.41 31.69 41.50
CA PHE A 34 -2.61 31.93 40.69
C PHE A 34 -2.72 33.38 40.21
N ASN A 35 -2.30 34.34 41.04
CA ASN A 35 -2.25 35.74 40.65
C ASN A 35 -1.25 35.96 39.49
N ASP A 36 -0.04 35.40 39.60
CA ASP A 36 1.04 35.59 38.63
C ASP A 36 0.79 34.86 37.30
N PHE A 37 0.39 33.59 37.35
CA PHE A 37 0.24 32.77 36.14
C PHE A 37 -1.13 32.90 35.46
N PHE A 38 -2.17 33.30 36.21
CA PHE A 38 -3.55 33.31 35.71
C PHE A 38 -4.29 34.64 35.90
N GLY A 39 -3.65 35.64 36.51
CA GLY A 39 -4.22 36.99 36.64
C GLY A 39 -5.36 37.09 37.64
N TYR A 40 -5.42 36.20 38.64
CA TYR A 40 -6.33 36.39 39.77
C TYR A 40 -5.88 37.56 40.65
N SER A 41 -6.74 37.95 41.59
CA SER A 41 -6.46 39.00 42.57
C SER A 41 -6.86 38.54 43.98
N ASP A 42 -6.49 37.31 44.32
CA ASP A 42 -6.78 36.73 45.62
C ASP A 42 -5.84 37.30 46.69
N GLU A 43 -6.28 37.32 47.95
CA GLU A 43 -5.50 37.75 49.11
C GLU A 43 -5.48 36.68 50.20
N TYR A 44 -4.29 36.32 50.70
CA TYR A 44 -4.16 35.41 51.83
C TYR A 44 -4.36 36.14 53.17
N LYS A 45 -5.50 35.90 53.84
CA LYS A 45 -5.88 36.56 55.11
C LYS A 45 -6.69 35.65 56.03
N GLY A 46 -7.04 36.13 57.22
CA GLY A 46 -7.84 35.36 58.19
C GLY A 46 -9.15 34.85 57.58
N GLY A 47 -9.45 33.56 57.79
CA GLY A 47 -10.59 32.88 57.18
C GLY A 47 -10.33 32.30 55.78
N PHE A 48 -9.07 32.29 55.30
CA PHE A 48 -8.71 31.67 54.03
C PHE A 48 -9.08 30.17 53.99
N PRO A 49 -9.61 29.66 52.88
CA PRO A 49 -9.90 28.23 52.74
C PRO A 49 -8.65 27.36 52.94
N SER A 50 -8.85 26.07 53.19
CA SER A 50 -7.71 25.15 53.24
C SER A 50 -6.98 25.14 51.88
N ARG A 51 -5.66 24.89 51.88
CA ARG A 51 -4.83 24.93 50.66
C ARG A 51 -5.40 24.08 49.53
N TRP A 52 -5.76 22.84 49.82
CA TRP A 52 -6.33 21.95 48.80
C TRP A 52 -7.70 22.45 48.33
N THR A 53 -8.53 23.04 49.20
CA THR A 53 -9.83 23.61 48.82
C THR A 53 -9.65 24.79 47.88
N PHE A 54 -8.71 25.69 48.19
CA PHE A 54 -8.40 26.84 47.33
C PHE A 54 -7.98 26.38 45.93
N VAL A 55 -7.04 25.45 45.82
CA VAL A 55 -6.59 24.92 44.52
C VAL A 55 -7.70 24.15 43.81
N TYR A 56 -8.49 23.35 44.54
CA TYR A 56 -9.63 22.63 43.99
C TYR A 56 -10.63 23.60 43.33
N ASP A 57 -10.98 24.69 44.00
CA ASP A 57 -11.91 25.69 43.45
C ASP A 57 -11.36 26.35 42.18
N LYS A 58 -10.04 26.63 42.13
CA LYS A 58 -9.37 27.13 40.92
C LYS A 58 -9.39 26.14 39.78
N ILE A 59 -9.16 24.85 40.06
CA ILE A 59 -9.22 23.79 39.03
C ILE A 59 -10.65 23.67 38.48
N ILE A 60 -11.68 23.73 39.33
CA ILE A 60 -13.08 23.74 38.88
C ILE A 60 -13.35 24.96 37.98
N ASP A 61 -12.88 26.14 38.36
CA ASP A 61 -13.03 27.34 37.54
C ASP A 61 -12.33 27.19 36.17
N PHE A 62 -11.12 26.62 36.15
CA PHE A 62 -10.41 26.31 34.91
C PHE A 62 -11.14 25.30 34.04
N ILE A 63 -11.74 24.25 34.61
CA ILE A 63 -12.54 23.28 33.85
C ILE A 63 -13.74 24.00 33.22
N ASN A 64 -14.46 24.81 33.99
CA ASN A 64 -15.64 25.54 33.52
C ASN A 64 -15.32 26.58 32.43
N GLN A 65 -14.12 27.17 32.49
CA GLN A 65 -13.65 28.15 31.50
C GLN A 65 -12.85 27.53 30.33
N ASN A 66 -12.74 26.20 30.25
CA ASN A 66 -11.87 25.48 29.29
C ASN A 66 -10.38 25.92 29.34
N LYS A 67 -9.88 26.26 30.52
CA LYS A 67 -8.50 26.68 30.79
C LYS A 67 -7.65 25.62 31.51
N ILE A 68 -8.20 24.45 31.78
CA ILE A 68 -7.50 23.40 32.54
C ILE A 68 -6.17 22.99 31.88
N ASP A 69 -6.11 22.97 30.55
CA ASP A 69 -4.88 22.66 29.81
C ASP A 69 -3.77 23.67 30.12
N ALA A 70 -4.08 24.97 30.28
CA ALA A 70 -3.08 25.98 30.62
C ALA A 70 -2.42 25.69 31.97
N PHE A 71 -3.22 25.24 32.94
CA PHE A 71 -2.72 24.80 34.24
C PHE A 71 -1.85 23.56 34.15
N LEU A 72 -2.30 22.53 33.43
CA LEU A 72 -1.51 21.30 33.22
C LEU A 72 -0.17 21.59 32.50
N ASN A 73 -0.18 22.50 31.53
CA ASN A 73 1.01 22.91 30.80
C ASN A 73 2.08 23.57 31.67
N ILE A 74 1.65 24.32 32.69
CA ILE A 74 2.56 24.94 33.64
C ILE A 74 3.08 23.88 34.60
N ILE A 75 2.19 23.18 35.30
CA ILE A 75 2.61 22.35 36.44
C ILE A 75 3.42 21.12 35.99
N ILE A 76 3.11 20.50 34.85
CA ILE A 76 3.84 19.34 34.31
C ILE A 76 5.06 19.81 33.48
N GLY A 77 5.18 21.11 33.22
CA GLY A 77 6.28 21.69 32.46
C GLY A 77 7.61 21.64 33.22
N LYS A 78 8.68 21.18 32.55
CA LYS A 78 10.02 21.06 33.14
C LYS A 78 10.50 22.36 33.82
N SER A 79 10.21 23.52 33.23
CA SER A 79 10.65 24.82 33.78
C SER A 79 10.03 25.12 35.14
N PHE A 80 8.75 24.76 35.32
CA PHE A 80 8.09 24.93 36.61
C PHE A 80 8.64 23.93 37.63
N ILE A 81 8.78 22.66 37.25
CA ILE A 81 9.31 21.61 38.14
C ILE A 81 10.74 21.93 38.62
N MET A 82 11.62 22.38 37.72
CA MET A 82 12.97 22.83 38.08
C MET A 82 12.94 23.96 39.10
N SER A 83 12.05 24.95 38.92
CA SER A 83 11.94 26.10 39.82
C SER A 83 11.30 25.74 41.17
N ASP A 84 10.32 24.84 41.18
CA ASP A 84 9.55 24.49 42.38
C ASP A 84 10.30 23.50 43.27
N VAL A 85 10.90 22.47 42.68
CA VAL A 85 11.58 21.38 43.40
C VAL A 85 13.09 21.62 43.53
N GLY A 86 13.68 22.46 42.67
CA GLY A 86 15.12 22.75 42.69
C GLY A 86 15.99 21.67 42.05
N VAL A 87 15.45 20.92 41.08
CA VAL A 87 16.12 19.81 40.37
C VAL A 87 16.67 20.23 39.01
N ASN A 88 17.58 19.42 38.44
CA ASN A 88 18.13 19.68 37.11
C ASN A 88 17.14 19.31 35.99
N GLU A 89 17.48 19.63 34.73
CA GLU A 89 16.57 19.43 33.59
C GLU A 89 16.19 17.96 33.36
N VAL A 90 17.13 17.03 33.52
CA VAL A 90 16.88 15.59 33.31
C VAL A 90 15.93 15.07 34.39
N GLU A 91 16.21 15.39 35.65
CA GLU A 91 15.37 15.04 36.80
C GLU A 91 13.97 15.65 36.68
N ALA A 92 13.85 16.90 36.21
CA ALA A 92 12.56 17.55 36.00
C ALA A 92 11.71 16.87 34.91
N ILE A 93 12.35 16.38 33.85
CA ILE A 93 11.65 15.63 32.79
C ILE A 93 11.15 14.29 33.33
N GLU A 94 11.98 13.56 34.08
CA GLU A 94 11.58 12.30 34.72
C GLU A 94 10.44 12.50 35.71
N LEU A 95 10.53 13.52 36.57
CA LEU A 95 9.48 13.85 37.52
C LEU A 95 8.18 14.27 36.83
N GLY A 96 8.28 15.03 35.72
CA GLY A 96 7.12 15.38 34.90
C GLY A 96 6.42 14.15 34.28
N VAL A 97 7.16 13.13 33.87
CA VAL A 97 6.60 11.85 33.41
C VAL A 97 5.88 11.12 34.55
N ASN A 98 6.46 11.12 35.75
CA ASN A 98 5.84 10.49 36.92
C ASN A 98 4.56 11.22 37.37
N ILE A 99 4.57 12.55 37.41
CA ILE A 99 3.40 13.39 37.69
C ILE A 99 2.29 13.09 36.69
N LEU A 100 2.61 13.10 35.39
CA LEU A 100 1.65 12.79 34.33
C LEU A 100 1.04 11.40 34.50
N SER A 101 1.88 10.39 34.77
CA SER A 101 1.45 9.01 34.98
C SER A 101 0.47 8.88 36.15
N ASN A 102 0.78 9.52 37.29
CA ASN A 102 -0.06 9.47 38.49
C ASN A 102 -1.38 10.23 38.31
N ILE A 103 -1.34 11.43 37.72
CA ILE A 103 -2.57 12.15 37.40
C ILE A 103 -3.44 11.29 36.47
N ASN A 104 -2.87 10.75 35.39
CA ASN A 104 -3.58 9.87 34.46
C ASN A 104 -4.17 8.63 35.12
N HIS A 105 -3.44 8.00 36.04
CA HIS A 105 -3.96 6.86 36.80
C HIS A 105 -5.25 7.21 37.56
N HIS A 106 -5.28 8.38 38.20
CA HIS A 106 -6.42 8.82 39.00
C HIS A 106 -7.60 9.33 38.15
N ILE A 107 -7.34 10.11 37.10
CA ILE A 107 -8.42 10.68 36.28
C ILE A 107 -9.04 9.69 35.30
N LYS A 108 -8.37 8.57 35.01
CA LYS A 108 -8.86 7.54 34.08
C LYS A 108 -10.24 7.01 34.45
N LYS A 109 -10.53 6.85 35.74
CA LYS A 109 -11.85 6.39 36.21
C LYS A 109 -13.00 7.36 35.89
N ASP A 110 -12.69 8.62 35.60
CA ASP A 110 -13.67 9.61 35.17
C ASP A 110 -13.84 9.63 33.65
N GLY A 111 -13.16 8.74 32.93
CA GLY A 111 -13.08 8.74 31.47
C GLY A 111 -12.32 9.94 30.95
N TYR A 112 -11.21 10.33 31.59
CA TYR A 112 -10.29 11.36 31.09
C TYR A 112 -8.85 10.88 31.14
N TYR A 113 -8.01 11.43 30.28
CA TYR A 113 -6.56 11.25 30.31
C TYR A 113 -5.89 12.49 29.71
N ILE A 114 -4.69 12.79 30.18
CA ILE A 114 -3.84 13.86 29.70
C ILE A 114 -2.88 13.27 28.67
N ILE A 115 -2.86 13.83 27.47
CA ILE A 115 -1.83 13.52 26.46
C ILE A 115 -0.84 14.68 26.32
N LYS A 116 0.37 14.36 25.85
CA LYS A 116 1.35 15.35 25.41
C LYS A 116 1.34 15.44 23.89
N ASN A 117 0.90 16.56 23.33
CA ASN A 117 0.91 16.85 21.90
C ASN A 117 1.69 18.14 21.61
N ASN A 118 2.66 18.09 20.68
CA ASN A 118 3.53 19.23 20.33
C ASN A 118 4.15 19.97 21.53
N GLY A 119 4.56 19.20 22.55
CA GLY A 119 5.16 19.75 23.77
C GLY A 119 4.17 20.32 24.78
N LYS A 120 2.87 20.31 24.49
CA LYS A 120 1.79 20.75 25.38
C LYS A 120 1.00 19.58 25.95
N PHE A 121 0.45 19.75 27.14
CA PHE A 121 -0.41 18.79 27.83
C PHE A 121 -1.89 19.18 27.67
N ASN A 122 -2.73 18.22 27.27
CA ASN A 122 -4.15 18.42 27.02
C ASN A 122 -4.99 17.35 27.71
N LEU A 123 -6.02 17.78 28.45
CA LEU A 123 -7.00 16.89 29.07
C LEU A 123 -8.04 16.46 28.03
N ILE A 124 -8.10 15.15 27.75
CA ILE A 124 -9.00 14.55 26.77
C ILE A 124 -9.98 13.62 27.48
N LYS A 125 -11.23 13.61 27.03
CA LYS A 125 -12.24 12.64 27.46
C LYS A 125 -12.05 11.33 26.70
N GLU A 126 -11.91 10.22 27.43
CA GLU A 126 -11.99 8.87 26.88
C GLU A 126 -13.42 8.64 26.36
N ASP A 127 -13.51 8.30 25.07
CA ASP A 127 -14.77 7.88 24.48
C ASP A 127 -14.89 6.37 24.73
N ASP A 128 -15.53 5.99 25.85
CA ASP A 128 -15.72 4.59 26.24
C ASP A 128 -16.47 3.76 25.18
N ASP A 129 -17.16 4.44 24.27
CA ASP A 129 -17.85 3.83 23.14
C ASP A 129 -16.89 3.44 22.00
N LEU A 130 -15.64 3.93 22.02
CA LEU A 130 -14.64 3.61 20.99
C LEU A 130 -13.60 2.62 21.50
N GLU A 131 -13.49 1.50 20.78
CA GLU A 131 -12.41 0.52 20.94
C GLU A 131 -11.39 0.71 19.82
N PHE A 132 -10.13 0.97 20.16
CA PHE A 132 -9.08 1.15 19.18
C PHE A 132 -8.79 -0.16 18.43
N ILE A 133 -8.78 -0.12 17.09
CA ILE A 133 -8.47 -1.27 16.25
C ILE A 133 -7.05 -1.17 15.70
N LYS A 134 -6.75 -0.07 15.00
CA LYS A 134 -5.47 0.09 14.30
C LYS A 134 -5.08 1.55 14.09
N ASN A 135 -3.77 1.77 13.98
CA ASN A 135 -3.19 3.03 13.56
C ASN A 135 -2.88 2.96 12.06
N GLY A 136 -3.43 3.86 11.26
CA GLY A 136 -3.09 4.03 9.85
C GLY A 136 -2.06 5.14 9.65
N GLY A 137 -1.72 5.42 8.38
CA GLY A 137 -0.81 6.52 8.03
C GLY A 137 -1.34 7.88 8.49
N PHE A 138 -2.58 8.20 8.12
CA PHE A 138 -3.20 9.52 8.37
C PHE A 138 -4.35 9.50 9.38
N ALA A 139 -4.90 8.31 9.68
CA ALA A 139 -6.07 8.17 10.52
C ALA A 139 -5.92 7.01 11.51
N LYS A 140 -6.58 7.12 12.66
CA LYS A 140 -6.81 6.03 13.61
C LYS A 140 -8.18 5.41 13.34
N VAL A 141 -8.29 4.10 13.50
CA VAL A 141 -9.53 3.35 13.25
C VAL A 141 -10.00 2.73 14.55
N TYR A 142 -11.29 2.92 14.86
CA TYR A 142 -11.94 2.46 16.07
C TYR A 142 -13.20 1.66 15.74
N ARG A 143 -13.56 0.69 16.57
CA ARG A 143 -14.89 0.08 16.60
C ARG A 143 -15.74 0.88 17.58
N GLN A 144 -16.92 1.31 17.16
CA GLN A 144 -17.90 1.90 18.05
C GLN A 144 -18.78 0.79 18.66
N LYS A 145 -18.76 0.64 19.99
CA LYS A 145 -19.46 -0.45 20.71
C LYS A 145 -20.97 -0.34 20.58
N SER A 146 -21.52 0.87 20.69
CA SER A 146 -22.97 1.15 20.69
C SER A 146 -23.63 0.83 19.35
N SER A 147 -22.93 1.07 18.25
CA SER A 147 -23.48 0.93 16.90
C SER A 147 -22.92 -0.27 16.13
N GLY A 148 -21.80 -0.84 16.57
CA GLY A 148 -21.01 -1.83 15.83
C GLY A 148 -20.33 -1.26 14.58
N ARG A 149 -20.35 0.07 14.37
CA ARG A 149 -19.73 0.73 13.21
C ARG A 149 -18.24 0.92 13.41
N ILE A 150 -17.53 1.16 12.32
CA ILE A 150 -16.13 1.56 12.35
C ILE A 150 -16.04 3.08 12.24
N ILE A 151 -15.26 3.71 13.11
CA ILE A 151 -14.96 5.14 13.08
C ILE A 151 -13.52 5.31 12.58
N LYS A 152 -13.36 5.94 11.42
CA LYS A 152 -12.06 6.38 10.91
C LYS A 152 -11.91 7.85 11.28
N LYS A 153 -10.93 8.16 12.12
CA LYS A 153 -10.68 9.49 12.69
C LYS A 153 -9.31 9.99 12.27
N LEU A 154 -9.25 11.19 11.67
CA LEU A 154 -7.98 11.82 11.31
C LEU A 154 -7.12 12.01 12.56
N LYS A 155 -5.82 11.76 12.44
CA LYS A 155 -4.87 11.99 13.53
C LYS A 155 -4.85 13.46 13.94
N GLU A 156 -4.86 13.73 15.24
CA GLU A 156 -4.99 15.09 15.80
C GLU A 156 -3.90 16.03 15.30
N GLU A 157 -2.67 15.53 15.19
CA GLU A 157 -1.52 16.25 14.65
C GLU A 157 -1.69 16.66 13.16
N LEU A 158 -2.60 16.03 12.43
CA LEU A 158 -2.88 16.31 11.01
C LEU A 158 -4.11 17.19 10.80
N VAL A 159 -4.95 17.41 11.82
CA VAL A 159 -6.15 18.25 11.75
C VAL A 159 -5.82 19.73 11.49
N ILE A 160 -4.58 20.16 11.76
CA ILE A 160 -4.13 21.53 11.49
C ILE A 160 -3.93 21.80 10.00
N ASP A 161 -3.69 20.76 9.19
CA ASP A 161 -3.43 20.90 7.76
C ASP A 161 -4.74 20.92 6.95
N ASN A 162 -5.07 22.07 6.37
CA ASN A 162 -6.27 22.24 5.55
C ASN A 162 -6.28 21.37 4.28
N GLY A 163 -5.10 21.07 3.72
CA GLY A 163 -4.96 20.16 2.59
C GLY A 163 -5.32 18.73 2.98
N ILE A 164 -4.81 18.23 4.10
CA ILE A 164 -5.12 16.87 4.60
C ILE A 164 -6.60 16.75 4.95
N LYS A 165 -7.16 17.73 5.67
CA LYS A 165 -8.60 17.77 5.98
C LYS A 165 -9.48 17.72 4.74
N SER A 166 -9.16 18.54 3.73
CA SER A 166 -9.88 18.58 2.46
C SER A 166 -9.84 17.22 1.75
N ARG A 167 -8.67 16.56 1.73
CA ARG A 167 -8.52 15.21 1.16
C ARG A 167 -9.33 14.17 1.92
N PHE A 168 -9.30 14.19 3.25
CA PHE A 168 -10.04 13.27 4.11
C PHE A 168 -11.56 13.41 3.92
N LYS A 169 -12.06 14.64 3.84
CA LYS A 169 -13.48 14.92 3.53
C LYS A 169 -13.84 14.51 2.10
N ARG A 170 -12.92 14.69 1.13
CA ARG A 170 -13.11 14.25 -0.25
C ARG A 170 -13.23 12.74 -0.36
N GLU A 171 -12.39 11.98 0.36
CA GLU A 171 -12.46 10.52 0.44
C GLU A 171 -13.84 10.04 0.90
N PHE A 172 -14.32 10.58 2.02
CA PHE A 172 -15.68 10.31 2.51
C PHE A 172 -16.74 10.64 1.45
N SER A 173 -16.65 11.82 0.84
CA SER A 173 -17.64 12.32 -0.13
C SER A 173 -17.71 11.44 -1.38
N ILE A 174 -16.54 11.05 -1.94
CA ILE A 174 -16.48 10.14 -3.09
C ILE A 174 -17.04 8.78 -2.71
N THR A 175 -16.61 8.21 -1.58
CA THR A 175 -17.09 6.90 -1.14
C THR A 175 -18.61 6.91 -0.91
N LYS A 176 -19.15 7.98 -0.33
CA LYS A 176 -20.60 8.17 -0.15
C LYS A 176 -21.35 8.19 -1.49
N SER A 177 -20.80 8.89 -2.49
CA SER A 177 -21.38 8.97 -3.83
C SER A 177 -21.41 7.64 -4.60
N LEU A 178 -20.62 6.66 -4.15
CA LEU A 178 -20.52 5.32 -4.71
C LEU A 178 -21.29 4.25 -3.90
N SER A 179 -22.00 4.66 -2.84
CA SER A 179 -22.59 3.74 -1.85
C SER A 179 -23.72 2.84 -2.38
N ASP A 180 -24.27 3.15 -3.55
CA ASP A 180 -25.26 2.35 -4.25
C ASP A 180 -24.63 1.23 -5.10
N ILE A 181 -23.33 1.26 -5.37
CA ILE A 181 -22.61 0.18 -6.04
C ILE A 181 -22.38 -0.97 -5.04
N PRO A 182 -22.92 -2.17 -5.30
CA PRO A 182 -22.64 -3.33 -4.46
C PRO A 182 -21.14 -3.64 -4.46
N GLY A 183 -20.55 -3.78 -3.27
CA GLY A 183 -19.12 -4.03 -3.12
C GLY A 183 -18.28 -2.79 -2.83
N ILE A 184 -18.88 -1.61 -2.68
CA ILE A 184 -18.25 -0.45 -2.04
C ILE A 184 -18.50 -0.50 -0.52
N ILE A 185 -17.51 -0.10 0.27
CA ILE A 185 -17.68 0.08 1.72
C ILE A 185 -18.68 1.21 1.97
N LYS A 186 -19.70 0.94 2.78
CA LYS A 186 -20.73 1.93 3.13
C LYS A 186 -20.19 2.88 4.17
N VAL A 187 -20.22 4.17 3.84
CA VAL A 187 -19.98 5.27 4.79
C VAL A 187 -21.31 5.92 5.16
N TYR A 188 -21.45 6.29 6.44
CA TYR A 188 -22.71 6.82 6.98
C TYR A 188 -22.62 8.33 7.17
N ASP A 189 -21.88 8.75 8.21
CA ASP A 189 -21.92 10.12 8.72
C ASP A 189 -20.49 10.66 8.84
N PHE A 190 -20.29 11.93 8.48
CA PHE A 190 -19.03 12.67 8.68
C PHE A 190 -19.20 13.67 9.81
N PHE A 191 -18.25 13.70 10.73
CA PHE A 191 -18.23 14.52 11.93
C PHE A 191 -17.12 15.57 11.80
N GLU A 192 -17.50 16.81 11.51
CA GLU A 192 -16.57 17.92 11.29
C GLU A 192 -15.76 18.28 12.55
N ASP A 193 -16.37 18.19 13.74
CA ASP A 193 -15.75 18.62 15.00
C ASP A 193 -14.46 17.87 15.33
N ASN A 194 -14.38 16.59 14.94
CA ASN A 194 -13.25 15.73 15.25
C ASN A 194 -12.63 15.09 13.99
N TYR A 195 -13.01 15.57 12.79
CA TYR A 195 -12.60 15.04 11.49
C TYR A 195 -12.60 13.51 11.46
N SER A 196 -13.79 12.94 11.70
CA SER A 196 -14.01 11.49 11.61
C SER A 196 -15.21 11.17 10.74
N TYR A 197 -15.30 9.92 10.30
CA TYR A 197 -16.55 9.41 9.71
C TYR A 197 -16.79 7.96 10.11
N SER A 198 -18.07 7.59 10.12
CA SER A 198 -18.51 6.24 10.40
C SER A 198 -18.71 5.42 9.13
N MET A 199 -18.35 4.15 9.18
CA MET A 199 -18.48 3.20 8.07
C MET A 199 -18.88 1.82 8.54
N GLU A 200 -19.34 0.97 7.63
CA GLU A 200 -19.64 -0.43 7.93
C GLU A 200 -18.36 -1.19 8.33
N GLU A 201 -18.53 -2.19 9.17
CA GLU A 201 -17.45 -3.09 9.54
C GLU A 201 -17.17 -4.08 8.40
N ALA A 202 -15.89 -4.36 8.18
CA ALA A 202 -15.43 -5.45 7.35
C ALA A 202 -14.61 -6.45 8.17
N GLU A 203 -14.65 -7.73 7.78
CA GLU A 203 -14.08 -8.84 8.56
C GLU A 203 -12.56 -8.90 8.46
N ILE A 204 -12.01 -8.74 7.26
CA ILE A 204 -10.57 -8.90 7.00
C ILE A 204 -10.16 -8.22 5.70
N THR A 205 -8.90 -7.80 5.57
CA THR A 205 -8.37 -7.30 4.30
C THR A 205 -8.12 -8.45 3.33
N LEU A 206 -8.13 -8.17 2.02
CA LEU A 206 -7.74 -9.15 1.00
C LEU A 206 -6.28 -9.57 1.20
N TYR A 207 -5.42 -8.66 1.65
CA TYR A 207 -4.03 -8.97 2.00
C TYR A 207 -3.95 -10.07 3.05
N ASP A 208 -4.52 -9.82 4.23
CA ASP A 208 -4.47 -10.76 5.36
C ASP A 208 -5.19 -12.06 5.03
N TYR A 209 -6.28 -12.00 4.26
CA TYR A 209 -7.01 -13.19 3.86
C TYR A 209 -6.18 -14.08 2.92
N THR A 210 -5.55 -13.51 1.89
CA THR A 210 -4.73 -14.27 0.93
C THR A 210 -3.47 -14.84 1.56
N ILE A 211 -2.80 -14.10 2.47
CA ILE A 211 -1.58 -14.60 3.12
C ILE A 211 -1.88 -15.71 4.13
N ASN A 212 -3.01 -15.62 4.85
CA ASN A 212 -3.35 -16.60 5.89
C ASN A 212 -4.14 -17.80 5.36
N ASN A 213 -4.53 -17.82 4.07
CA ASN A 213 -5.37 -18.89 3.51
C ASN A 213 -4.89 -19.30 2.11
N ASN A 214 -4.91 -20.61 1.84
CA ASN A 214 -4.77 -21.11 0.47
C ASN A 214 -6.09 -20.96 -0.28
N LEU A 215 -6.16 -20.02 -1.22
CA LEU A 215 -7.36 -19.78 -2.01
C LEU A 215 -7.54 -20.87 -3.07
N SER A 216 -8.75 -21.44 -3.17
CA SER A 216 -9.10 -22.31 -4.30
C SER A 216 -9.25 -21.51 -5.59
N TYR A 217 -9.10 -22.19 -6.74
CA TYR A 217 -9.31 -21.59 -8.06
C TYR A 217 -10.64 -20.82 -8.16
N GLU A 218 -11.75 -21.44 -7.73
CA GLU A 218 -13.08 -20.79 -7.72
C GLU A 218 -13.12 -19.53 -6.86
N LYS A 219 -12.43 -19.54 -5.72
CA LYS A 219 -12.39 -18.37 -4.82
C LYS A 219 -11.55 -17.25 -5.42
N GLN A 220 -10.39 -17.57 -6.00
CA GLN A 220 -9.53 -16.61 -6.71
C GLN A 220 -10.29 -15.97 -7.87
N LYS A 221 -10.90 -16.79 -8.74
CA LYS A 221 -11.74 -16.37 -9.86
C LYS A 221 -12.87 -15.46 -9.40
N LYS A 222 -13.62 -15.87 -8.36
CA LYS A 222 -14.71 -15.06 -7.79
C LYS A 222 -14.21 -13.69 -7.33
N PHE A 223 -13.11 -13.63 -6.59
CA PHE A 223 -12.58 -12.36 -6.07
C PHE A 223 -12.10 -11.44 -7.18
N ILE A 224 -11.34 -11.97 -8.15
CA ILE A 224 -10.85 -11.20 -9.31
C ILE A 224 -12.03 -10.59 -10.07
N LEU A 225 -13.01 -11.40 -10.47
CA LEU A 225 -14.17 -10.92 -11.21
C LEU A 225 -14.99 -9.89 -10.42
N GLN A 226 -15.16 -10.11 -9.11
CA GLN A 226 -15.90 -9.17 -8.27
C GLN A 226 -15.18 -7.82 -8.14
N ILE A 227 -13.85 -7.82 -7.91
CA ILE A 227 -13.04 -6.58 -7.84
C ILE A 227 -13.14 -5.81 -9.16
N LEU A 228 -12.92 -6.48 -10.29
CA LEU A 228 -12.96 -5.86 -11.61
C LEU A 228 -14.35 -5.31 -11.95
N PHE A 229 -15.41 -6.04 -11.60
CA PHE A 229 -16.78 -5.57 -11.81
C PHE A 229 -17.10 -4.31 -10.98
N ILE A 230 -16.65 -4.26 -9.72
CA ILE A 230 -16.85 -3.07 -8.87
C ILE A 230 -16.11 -1.86 -9.46
N ILE A 231 -14.82 -2.00 -9.77
CA ILE A 231 -14.02 -0.88 -10.29
C ILE A 231 -14.47 -0.44 -11.69
N ARG A 232 -14.95 -1.37 -12.52
CA ARG A 232 -15.63 -1.03 -13.77
C ARG A 232 -16.77 -0.02 -13.53
N GLN A 233 -17.67 -0.27 -12.58
CA GLN A 233 -18.77 0.66 -12.29
C GLN A 233 -18.29 2.00 -11.74
N VAL A 234 -17.19 2.00 -10.97
CA VAL A 234 -16.54 3.24 -10.52
C VAL A 234 -16.00 4.04 -11.72
N HIS A 235 -15.33 3.38 -12.67
CA HIS A 235 -14.80 4.01 -13.88
C HIS A 235 -15.91 4.51 -14.83
N GLU A 236 -17.06 3.83 -14.88
CA GLU A 236 -18.24 4.28 -15.64
C GLU A 236 -18.78 5.63 -15.11
N ARG A 237 -18.57 5.94 -13.83
CA ARG A 237 -18.89 7.25 -13.22
C ARG A 237 -17.78 8.30 -13.37
N GLY A 238 -16.71 7.97 -14.09
CA GLY A 238 -15.55 8.87 -14.26
C GLY A 238 -14.70 9.03 -12.99
N ILE A 239 -14.91 8.19 -11.98
CA ILE A 239 -14.11 8.20 -10.75
C ILE A 239 -12.92 7.25 -10.93
N ILE A 240 -11.76 7.68 -10.44
CA ILE A 240 -10.51 6.92 -10.42
C ILE A 240 -10.15 6.69 -8.96
N HIS A 241 -9.82 5.45 -8.59
CA HIS A 241 -9.51 5.08 -7.21
C HIS A 241 -8.13 5.57 -6.78
N ARG A 242 -7.09 5.37 -7.62
CA ARG A 242 -5.68 5.79 -7.44
C ARG A 242 -4.88 5.11 -6.34
N ASP A 243 -5.48 4.19 -5.60
CA ASP A 243 -4.81 3.48 -4.48
C ASP A 243 -5.36 2.06 -4.33
N ILE A 244 -5.57 1.38 -5.45
CA ILE A 244 -6.05 0.00 -5.45
C ILE A 244 -4.93 -0.89 -4.93
N SER A 245 -5.18 -1.60 -3.83
CA SER A 245 -4.25 -2.55 -3.24
C SER A 245 -4.99 -3.56 -2.36
N PRO A 246 -4.38 -4.72 -2.02
CA PRO A 246 -5.03 -5.72 -1.18
C PRO A 246 -5.35 -5.25 0.25
N THR A 247 -4.77 -4.14 0.72
CA THR A 247 -5.10 -3.56 2.04
C THR A 247 -6.32 -2.66 2.03
N ASN A 248 -6.69 -2.11 0.86
CA ASN A 248 -7.86 -1.26 0.65
C ASN A 248 -9.06 -2.05 0.10
N ILE A 249 -8.84 -3.31 -0.25
CA ILE A 249 -9.86 -4.29 -0.60
C ILE A 249 -10.09 -5.17 0.63
N MET A 250 -11.34 -5.33 1.02
CA MET A 250 -11.77 -6.08 2.20
C MET A 250 -12.73 -7.19 1.82
N ILE A 251 -12.90 -8.15 2.73
CA ILE A 251 -13.82 -9.27 2.60
C ILE A 251 -14.83 -9.18 3.73
N THR A 252 -16.09 -9.42 3.40
CA THR A 252 -17.20 -9.49 4.35
C THR A 252 -18.18 -10.53 3.87
N LYS A 253 -18.50 -11.53 4.71
CA LYS A 253 -19.40 -12.63 4.36
C LYS A 253 -19.03 -13.28 3.03
N GLY A 254 -17.73 -13.41 2.78
CA GLY A 254 -17.18 -14.01 1.56
C GLY A 254 -17.35 -13.18 0.27
N ASN A 255 -17.63 -11.89 0.37
CA ASN A 255 -17.76 -10.95 -0.75
C ASN A 255 -16.80 -9.76 -0.59
N ILE A 256 -16.38 -9.19 -1.71
CA ILE A 256 -15.46 -8.06 -1.78
C ILE A 256 -16.15 -6.75 -1.38
N LYS A 257 -15.40 -5.92 -0.65
CA LYS A 257 -15.71 -4.55 -0.28
C LYS A 257 -14.50 -3.66 -0.57
N ILE A 258 -14.64 -2.61 -1.39
CA ILE A 258 -13.56 -1.68 -1.73
C ILE A 258 -13.73 -0.39 -0.94
N SER A 259 -12.63 0.12 -0.40
CA SER A 259 -12.58 1.29 0.48
C SER A 259 -11.49 2.28 0.05
N ASP A 260 -11.40 3.42 0.74
CA ASP A 260 -10.32 4.40 0.60
C ASP A 260 -10.19 5.04 -0.80
N PHE A 261 -11.30 5.59 -1.32
CA PHE A 261 -11.35 6.24 -2.64
C PHE A 261 -10.68 7.61 -2.67
N GLY A 262 -9.93 7.88 -3.75
CA GLY A 262 -9.70 9.25 -4.20
C GLY A 262 -8.79 10.10 -3.33
N LEU A 263 -7.96 9.48 -2.48
CA LEU A 263 -6.91 10.21 -1.79
C LEU A 263 -5.76 10.56 -2.74
N GLY A 264 -5.24 9.59 -3.49
CA GLY A 264 -4.00 9.75 -4.23
C GLY A 264 -2.86 10.16 -3.29
N LYS A 265 -1.87 9.29 -3.11
CA LYS A 265 -0.79 9.56 -2.15
C LYS A 265 0.11 10.67 -2.70
N ASP A 266 0.21 11.79 -1.99
CA ASP A 266 1.36 12.67 -2.20
C ASP A 266 2.59 11.88 -1.74
N LEU A 267 3.33 11.34 -2.70
CA LEU A 267 4.58 10.62 -2.42
C LEU A 267 5.60 11.53 -1.71
N ASN A 268 5.48 12.86 -1.92
CA ASN A 268 6.25 13.87 -1.21
C ASN A 268 6.00 13.89 0.31
N MET A 269 4.82 13.48 0.79
CA MET A 269 4.58 13.35 2.24
C MET A 269 5.23 12.09 2.84
N ILE A 270 5.51 11.07 2.03
CA ILE A 270 6.15 9.82 2.49
C ILE A 270 7.69 10.00 2.66
N GLN A 271 8.25 11.12 2.17
CA GLN A 271 9.63 11.51 2.46
C GLN A 271 9.83 12.09 3.88
N SER A 272 8.76 12.30 4.66
CA SER A 272 8.92 12.57 6.09
C SER A 272 9.36 11.27 6.79
N ASN A 273 10.58 11.27 7.33
CA ASN A 273 11.34 10.13 7.89
C ASN A 273 10.60 9.21 8.91
N GLN A 274 9.35 9.50 9.27
CA GLN A 274 8.55 8.74 10.22
C GLN A 274 7.56 7.72 9.59
N THR A 275 7.28 7.78 8.28
CA THR A 275 6.33 6.85 7.62
C THR A 275 6.97 5.65 6.93
N LEU A 276 8.29 5.53 6.97
CA LEU A 276 9.04 4.41 6.37
C LEU A 276 8.98 3.12 7.20
N HIS A 277 8.58 3.21 8.48
CA HIS A 277 8.46 2.04 9.34
C HIS A 277 6.99 1.61 9.45
N THR A 278 6.70 0.49 8.80
CA THR A 278 5.47 -0.33 8.88
C THR A 278 4.33 0.07 7.92
N ASN A 279 3.97 -0.87 7.04
CA ASN A 279 2.89 -0.87 6.03
C ASN A 279 3.06 -0.04 4.74
N ALA A 280 3.81 1.07 4.72
CA ALA A 280 3.95 1.88 3.49
C ALA A 280 4.81 1.20 2.39
N VAL A 281 5.80 0.38 2.77
CA VAL A 281 6.78 -0.23 1.84
C VAL A 281 6.12 -1.21 0.85
N GLY A 282 5.09 -1.94 1.27
CA GLY A 282 4.42 -2.94 0.42
C GLY A 282 3.41 -2.36 -0.58
N GLN A 283 2.88 -1.16 -0.32
CA GLN A 283 1.82 -0.58 -1.15
C GLN A 283 2.36 0.04 -2.45
N TYR A 284 3.66 0.36 -2.49
CA TYR A 284 4.32 0.87 -3.71
C TYR A 284 4.32 -0.11 -4.88
N TYR A 285 4.33 -1.42 -4.61
CA TYR A 285 4.30 -2.44 -5.67
C TYR A 285 3.03 -2.38 -6.53
N TYR A 286 1.96 -1.75 -6.03
CA TYR A 286 0.68 -1.60 -6.72
C TYR A 286 0.54 -0.24 -7.43
N CYS A 287 1.45 0.69 -7.20
CA CYS A 287 1.39 2.04 -7.77
C CYS A 287 1.95 2.03 -9.20
N ALA A 288 1.25 2.68 -10.13
CA ALA A 288 1.71 2.78 -11.51
C ALA A 288 2.93 3.72 -11.64
N PRO A 289 3.88 3.45 -12.56
CA PRO A 289 5.08 4.26 -12.78
C PRO A 289 4.82 5.77 -12.89
N GLU A 290 3.80 6.16 -13.64
CA GLU A 290 3.44 7.57 -13.87
C GLU A 290 2.93 8.27 -12.61
N GLN A 291 2.31 7.52 -11.68
CA GLN A 291 1.86 8.07 -10.40
C GLN A 291 3.04 8.44 -9.49
N PHE A 292 4.22 7.85 -9.72
CA PHE A 292 5.45 8.22 -9.01
C PHE A 292 6.01 9.57 -9.42
N MET A 293 5.83 9.95 -10.68
CA MET A 293 6.29 11.24 -11.19
C MET A 293 5.36 12.36 -10.71
N PHE A 294 4.07 12.24 -11.03
CA PHE A 294 3.06 13.17 -10.53
C PHE A 294 1.74 12.44 -10.31
N LEU A 295 1.27 12.44 -9.06
CA LEU A 295 0.01 11.79 -8.69
C LEU A 295 -1.20 12.25 -9.53
N LYS A 296 -1.20 13.50 -10.00
CA LYS A 296 -2.26 14.07 -10.84
C LYS A 296 -2.39 13.38 -12.21
N ASP A 297 -1.32 12.73 -12.67
CA ASP A 297 -1.27 12.03 -13.96
C ASP A 297 -1.88 10.62 -13.85
N GLY A 298 -2.28 10.20 -12.65
CA GLY A 298 -3.00 8.95 -12.42
C GLY A 298 -4.42 8.97 -13.00
N ASP A 299 -4.66 8.09 -13.97
CA ASP A 299 -5.93 7.91 -14.67
C ASP A 299 -6.48 6.47 -14.53
N LYS A 300 -7.48 6.11 -15.35
CA LYS A 300 -8.06 4.75 -15.36
C LYS A 300 -7.02 3.67 -15.68
N LYS A 301 -5.97 3.98 -16.45
CA LYS A 301 -4.89 3.05 -16.81
C LYS A 301 -3.91 2.86 -15.67
N SER A 302 -3.80 3.83 -14.76
CA SER A 302 -3.10 3.64 -13.50
C SER A 302 -3.85 2.66 -12.59
N ASP A 303 -5.18 2.78 -12.50
CA ASP A 303 -5.99 1.78 -11.77
C ASP A 303 -5.89 0.38 -12.42
N VAL A 304 -5.81 0.29 -13.76
CA VAL A 304 -5.57 -0.98 -14.48
C VAL A 304 -4.23 -1.61 -14.09
N TYR A 305 -3.17 -0.81 -13.95
CA TYR A 305 -1.88 -1.30 -13.47
C TYR A 305 -2.00 -1.91 -12.06
N SER A 306 -2.62 -1.16 -11.14
CA SER A 306 -2.84 -1.63 -9.77
C SER A 306 -3.68 -2.90 -9.72
N LEU A 307 -4.73 -3.00 -10.56
CA LEU A 307 -5.54 -4.20 -10.70
C LEU A 307 -4.74 -5.39 -11.21
N GLY A 308 -3.87 -5.21 -12.20
CA GLY A 308 -2.94 -6.25 -12.67
C GLY A 308 -2.06 -6.80 -11.55
N ARG A 309 -1.51 -5.90 -10.71
CA ARG A 309 -0.72 -6.27 -9.52
C ARG A 309 -1.55 -7.00 -8.46
N VAL A 310 -2.80 -6.60 -8.24
CA VAL A 310 -3.74 -7.29 -7.34
C VAL A 310 -4.07 -8.69 -7.85
N ILE A 311 -4.27 -8.88 -9.17
CA ILE A 311 -4.51 -10.20 -9.76
C ILE A 311 -3.29 -11.11 -9.54
N ASN A 312 -2.09 -10.63 -9.84
CA ASN A 312 -0.83 -11.34 -9.54
C ASN A 312 -0.77 -11.77 -8.07
N PHE A 313 -1.08 -10.85 -7.15
CA PHE A 313 -1.08 -11.15 -5.71
C PHE A 313 -2.10 -12.22 -5.31
N ILE A 314 -3.33 -12.18 -5.84
CA ILE A 314 -4.35 -13.19 -5.55
C ILE A 314 -3.94 -14.59 -6.05
N LEU A 315 -3.27 -14.65 -7.20
CA LEU A 315 -2.91 -15.91 -7.86
C LEU A 315 -1.59 -16.50 -7.39
N CYS A 316 -0.61 -15.65 -7.04
CA CYS A 316 0.75 -16.08 -6.70
C CYS A 316 1.15 -15.77 -5.25
N GLY A 317 0.34 -15.05 -4.48
CA GLY A 317 0.72 -14.52 -3.16
C GLY A 317 1.72 -13.36 -3.22
N SER A 318 2.11 -12.92 -4.42
CA SER A 318 3.08 -11.84 -4.64
C SER A 318 2.69 -10.99 -5.86
N PRO A 319 2.68 -9.65 -5.75
CA PRO A 319 2.34 -8.76 -6.88
C PRO A 319 3.40 -8.75 -8.00
N ASN A 320 4.61 -9.24 -7.70
CA ASN A 320 5.75 -9.27 -8.62
C ASN A 320 5.86 -10.58 -9.40
N MET A 321 5.06 -11.59 -9.05
CA MET A 321 5.03 -12.86 -9.77
C MET A 321 3.83 -12.89 -10.71
N SER A 322 4.07 -13.23 -11.98
CA SER A 322 3.03 -13.34 -13.01
C SER A 322 2.91 -14.76 -13.57
N ASN A 323 3.54 -15.76 -12.96
CA ASN A 323 3.48 -17.15 -13.42
C ASN A 323 2.14 -17.81 -13.03
N HIS A 324 1.09 -17.49 -13.79
CA HIS A 324 -0.27 -17.97 -13.59
C HIS A 324 -1.08 -17.92 -14.89
N TYR A 325 -2.25 -18.54 -14.92
CA TYR A 325 -3.09 -18.67 -16.13
C TYR A 325 -3.61 -17.35 -16.73
N LEU A 326 -3.56 -16.23 -16.00
CA LEU A 326 -3.89 -14.88 -16.50
C LEU A 326 -2.66 -14.05 -16.94
N ARG A 327 -1.49 -14.68 -17.15
CA ARG A 327 -0.21 -13.97 -17.33
C ARG A 327 -0.22 -12.95 -18.46
N ALA A 328 -0.74 -13.30 -19.63
CA ALA A 328 -0.81 -12.37 -20.76
C ALA A 328 -1.62 -11.11 -20.42
N VAL A 329 -2.76 -11.30 -19.75
CA VAL A 329 -3.65 -10.21 -19.32
C VAL A 329 -2.94 -9.31 -18.31
N THR A 330 -2.29 -9.89 -17.28
CA THR A 330 -1.66 -9.09 -16.23
C THR A 330 -0.39 -8.40 -16.71
N GLU A 331 0.42 -9.03 -17.56
CA GLU A 331 1.60 -8.39 -18.17
C GLU A 331 1.21 -7.17 -19.01
N LYS A 332 0.13 -7.27 -19.80
CA LYS A 332 -0.42 -6.12 -20.51
C LYS A 332 -0.92 -5.03 -19.57
N ALA A 333 -1.64 -5.40 -18.52
CA ALA A 333 -2.15 -4.46 -17.52
C ALA A 333 -1.03 -3.71 -16.78
N ILE A 334 0.11 -4.36 -16.51
CA ILE A 334 1.25 -3.78 -15.78
C ILE A 334 2.34 -3.21 -16.69
N SER A 335 2.08 -3.01 -17.98
CA SER A 335 3.05 -2.39 -18.90
C SER A 335 3.57 -1.07 -18.34
N GLN A 336 4.87 -0.79 -18.53
CA GLN A 336 5.46 0.48 -18.09
C GLN A 336 4.83 1.65 -18.84
N SER A 337 4.54 1.49 -20.14
CA SER A 337 3.84 2.51 -20.91
C SER A 337 2.32 2.42 -20.70
N PRO A 338 1.65 3.50 -20.25
CA PRO A 338 0.20 3.51 -20.14
C PRO A 338 -0.52 3.31 -21.49
N SER A 339 0.11 3.60 -22.63
CA SER A 339 -0.50 3.39 -23.96
C SER A 339 -0.84 1.93 -24.22
N ASP A 340 -0.08 1.02 -23.64
CA ASP A 340 -0.12 -0.41 -23.97
C ASP A 340 -1.06 -1.19 -23.05
N ARG A 341 -1.50 -0.54 -21.96
CA ARG A 341 -2.46 -1.10 -21.01
C ARG A 341 -3.89 -1.04 -21.56
N HIS A 342 -4.76 -1.88 -21.00
CA HIS A 342 -6.21 -1.74 -21.18
C HIS A 342 -6.67 -0.33 -20.81
N LYS A 343 -7.63 0.23 -21.56
CA LYS A 343 -8.05 1.63 -21.36
C LYS A 343 -8.64 1.87 -19.97
N ASP A 344 -9.33 0.87 -19.42
CA ASP A 344 -9.97 0.91 -18.12
C ASP A 344 -10.29 -0.50 -17.59
N ALA A 345 -10.92 -0.57 -16.41
CA ALA A 345 -11.36 -1.82 -15.79
C ALA A 345 -12.43 -2.58 -16.60
N TYR A 346 -13.16 -1.94 -17.53
CA TYR A 346 -14.09 -2.65 -18.42
C TYR A 346 -13.32 -3.51 -19.42
N GLU A 347 -12.33 -2.93 -20.10
CA GLU A 347 -11.50 -3.68 -21.05
C GLU A 347 -10.67 -4.76 -20.34
N LEU A 348 -10.17 -4.49 -19.14
CA LEU A 348 -9.47 -5.49 -18.33
C LEU A 348 -10.40 -6.65 -17.92
N LEU A 349 -11.63 -6.35 -17.46
CA LEU A 349 -12.61 -7.39 -17.11
C LEU A 349 -12.90 -8.30 -18.31
N LYS A 350 -13.11 -7.72 -19.49
CA LYS A 350 -13.35 -8.47 -20.74
C LYS A 350 -12.19 -9.40 -21.07
N ALA A 351 -10.95 -8.93 -20.93
CA ALA A 351 -9.74 -9.73 -21.16
C ALA A 351 -9.63 -10.89 -20.17
N VAL A 352 -9.88 -10.64 -18.88
CA VAL A 352 -9.89 -11.67 -17.84
C VAL A 352 -10.98 -12.72 -18.11
N GLU A 353 -12.21 -12.31 -18.41
CA GLU A 353 -13.30 -13.23 -18.75
C GLU A 353 -12.96 -14.11 -19.96
N LYS A 354 -12.36 -13.51 -20.99
CA LYS A 354 -11.91 -14.22 -22.19
C LYS A 354 -10.81 -15.23 -21.87
N SER A 355 -9.80 -14.84 -21.08
CA SER A 355 -8.71 -15.73 -20.67
C SER A 355 -9.18 -16.88 -19.79
N ILE A 356 -10.12 -16.64 -18.87
CA ILE A 356 -10.77 -17.71 -18.09
C ILE A 356 -11.48 -18.69 -19.03
N LYS A 357 -12.28 -18.18 -19.96
CA LYS A 357 -13.00 -19.03 -20.92
C LYS A 357 -12.04 -19.85 -21.79
N TYR A 358 -10.93 -19.26 -22.22
CA TYR A 358 -9.88 -19.95 -22.97
C TYR A 358 -9.26 -21.10 -22.15
N ASN A 359 -8.99 -20.88 -20.87
CA ASN A 359 -8.43 -21.90 -19.98
C ASN A 359 -9.41 -23.04 -19.70
N GLU A 360 -10.71 -22.78 -19.78
CA GLU A 360 -11.80 -23.75 -19.59
C GLU A 360 -12.22 -24.46 -20.89
N ASP A 361 -11.62 -24.12 -22.05
CA ASP A 361 -11.96 -24.70 -23.35
C ASP A 361 -11.12 -25.95 -23.68
N ASP A 362 -11.76 -27.12 -23.72
CA ASP A 362 -11.14 -28.40 -24.09
C ASP A 362 -10.58 -28.41 -25.53
N GLN A 363 -11.06 -27.54 -26.41
CA GLN A 363 -10.61 -27.43 -27.81
C GLN A 363 -9.55 -26.34 -28.02
N LYS A 364 -9.07 -25.68 -26.95
CA LYS A 364 -8.18 -24.51 -27.04
C LYS A 364 -6.94 -24.73 -27.93
N ILE A 365 -6.30 -25.90 -27.81
CA ILE A 365 -5.08 -26.24 -28.58
C ILE A 365 -5.37 -26.25 -30.08
N GLN A 366 -6.52 -26.78 -30.51
CA GLN A 366 -6.86 -26.86 -31.92
C GLN A 366 -7.19 -25.49 -32.50
N THR A 367 -7.86 -24.63 -31.72
CA THR A 367 -8.12 -23.23 -32.08
C THR A 367 -6.83 -22.44 -32.24
N VAL A 368 -5.91 -22.56 -31.28
CA VAL A 368 -4.62 -21.85 -31.32
C VAL A 368 -3.77 -22.31 -32.49
N ARG A 369 -3.72 -23.61 -32.80
CA ARG A 369 -2.99 -24.11 -33.98
C ARG A 369 -3.47 -23.49 -35.28
N LYS A 370 -4.79 -23.37 -35.48
CA LYS A 370 -5.35 -22.68 -36.66
C LYS A 370 -4.95 -21.21 -36.74
N LYS A 371 -4.88 -20.53 -35.59
CA LYS A 371 -4.40 -19.14 -35.51
C LYS A 371 -2.93 -19.02 -35.88
N ILE A 372 -2.08 -19.90 -35.34
CA ILE A 372 -0.65 -19.98 -35.66
C ILE A 372 -0.44 -20.24 -37.15
N GLU A 373 -1.17 -21.21 -37.72
CA GLU A 373 -1.14 -21.50 -39.15
C GLU A 373 -1.60 -20.32 -40.01
N SER A 374 -2.48 -19.47 -39.49
CA SER A 374 -2.97 -18.26 -40.17
C SER A 374 -2.10 -17.03 -39.90
N GLY A 375 -1.02 -17.14 -39.10
CA GLY A 375 -0.17 -16.01 -38.73
C GLY A 375 -0.82 -15.01 -37.78
N VAL A 376 -1.89 -15.40 -37.08
CA VAL A 376 -2.59 -14.54 -36.12
C VAL A 376 -1.85 -14.57 -34.79
N ILE A 377 -1.51 -13.39 -34.28
CA ILE A 377 -0.96 -13.21 -32.94
C ILE A 377 -2.00 -12.44 -32.12
N ASP A 378 -2.66 -13.16 -31.22
CA ASP A 378 -3.58 -12.57 -30.25
C ASP A 378 -3.36 -13.19 -28.87
N GLU A 379 -4.11 -12.70 -27.90
CA GLU A 379 -4.02 -13.12 -26.49
C GLU A 379 -4.16 -14.64 -26.29
N ASP A 380 -4.88 -15.37 -27.16
CA ASP A 380 -5.01 -16.82 -27.02
C ASP A 380 -3.69 -17.51 -27.41
N VAL A 381 -3.02 -17.00 -28.45
CA VAL A 381 -1.70 -17.47 -28.87
C VAL A 381 -0.63 -17.08 -27.84
N GLU A 382 -0.69 -15.87 -27.27
CA GLU A 382 0.20 -15.48 -26.17
C GLU A 382 0.04 -16.39 -24.95
N ASN A 383 -1.21 -16.66 -24.53
CA ASN A 383 -1.49 -17.58 -23.42
C ASN A 383 -0.95 -18.99 -23.71
N TYR A 384 -1.12 -19.48 -24.95
CA TYR A 384 -0.55 -20.76 -25.36
C TYR A 384 0.97 -20.78 -25.22
N ILE A 385 1.68 -19.75 -25.66
CA ILE A 385 3.14 -19.66 -25.54
C ILE A 385 3.56 -19.74 -24.06
N TYR A 386 2.88 -19.01 -23.16
CA TYR A 386 3.18 -19.05 -21.72
C TYR A 386 2.90 -20.40 -21.06
N GLU A 387 2.00 -21.23 -21.60
CA GLU A 387 1.69 -22.57 -21.09
C GLU A 387 2.74 -23.63 -21.50
N LEU A 388 3.61 -23.33 -22.47
CA LEU A 388 4.62 -24.27 -22.95
C LEU A 388 5.78 -24.37 -21.95
N ASP A 389 6.07 -25.59 -21.49
CA ASP A 389 7.38 -25.91 -20.92
C ASP A 389 8.47 -25.87 -22.00
N GLY A 390 9.74 -25.82 -21.60
CA GLY A 390 10.85 -25.64 -22.54
C GLY A 390 10.95 -26.76 -23.59
N VAL A 391 10.66 -28.01 -23.20
CA VAL A 391 10.63 -29.14 -24.13
C VAL A 391 9.51 -28.97 -25.16
N LYS A 392 8.28 -28.63 -24.74
CA LYS A 392 7.16 -28.40 -25.67
C LYS A 392 7.40 -27.19 -26.56
N LEU A 393 7.95 -26.10 -26.03
CA LEU A 393 8.29 -24.90 -26.79
C LEU A 393 9.27 -25.23 -27.92
N CYS A 394 10.38 -25.89 -27.60
CA CYS A 394 11.37 -26.32 -28.59
C CYS A 394 10.77 -27.28 -29.63
N ASN A 395 9.91 -28.22 -29.21
CA ASN A 395 9.22 -29.11 -30.15
C ASN A 395 8.24 -28.36 -31.08
N GLU A 396 7.52 -27.34 -30.61
CA GLU A 396 6.64 -26.53 -31.46
C GLU A 396 7.45 -25.69 -32.47
N LEU A 397 8.63 -25.18 -32.07
CA LEU A 397 9.55 -24.48 -32.96
C LEU A 397 10.02 -25.34 -34.14
N LEU A 398 10.28 -26.63 -33.90
CA LEU A 398 10.72 -27.56 -34.95
C LEU A 398 9.59 -27.96 -35.92
N LYS A 399 8.31 -27.79 -35.55
CA LYS A 399 7.19 -28.21 -36.41
C LYS A 399 6.93 -27.26 -37.56
N THR A 400 7.01 -25.95 -37.32
CA THR A 400 6.63 -24.95 -38.33
C THR A 400 7.45 -23.68 -38.21
N ASN A 401 7.88 -23.15 -39.36
CA ASN A 401 8.50 -21.82 -39.42
C ASN A 401 7.53 -20.70 -38.99
N LYS A 402 6.22 -20.90 -39.13
CA LYS A 402 5.21 -19.92 -38.71
C LYS A 402 5.22 -19.68 -37.20
N PHE A 403 5.39 -20.73 -36.41
CA PHE A 403 5.48 -20.60 -34.96
C PHE A 403 6.75 -19.83 -34.54
N MET A 404 7.88 -20.05 -35.22
CA MET A 404 9.11 -19.27 -35.00
C MET A 404 8.87 -17.77 -35.25
N LEU A 405 8.24 -17.40 -36.37
CA LEU A 405 7.91 -16.00 -36.66
C LEU A 405 6.99 -15.40 -35.61
N ILE A 406 5.97 -16.14 -35.17
CA ILE A 406 5.07 -15.72 -34.09
C ILE A 406 5.82 -15.52 -32.77
N LEU A 407 6.75 -16.42 -32.44
CA LEU A 407 7.55 -16.33 -31.23
C LEU A 407 8.46 -15.09 -31.26
N LEU A 408 9.08 -14.80 -32.40
CA LEU A 408 9.90 -13.59 -32.58
C LEU A 408 9.06 -12.32 -32.39
N SER A 409 7.90 -12.23 -33.03
CA SER A 409 6.97 -11.11 -32.82
C SER A 409 6.42 -11.02 -31.39
N PHE A 410 6.32 -12.15 -30.67
CA PHE A 410 5.85 -12.17 -29.28
C PHE A 410 6.89 -11.60 -28.31
N ILE A 411 8.18 -11.82 -28.55
CA ILE A 411 9.27 -11.31 -27.71
C ILE A 411 9.74 -9.90 -28.10
N GLU A 412 9.42 -9.45 -29.31
CA GLU A 412 9.78 -8.13 -29.84
C GLU A 412 9.31 -7.00 -28.91
N GLY A 413 10.24 -6.11 -28.54
CA GLY A 413 9.96 -4.97 -27.67
C GLY A 413 9.63 -5.31 -26.21
N ASN A 414 9.78 -6.57 -25.77
CA ASN A 414 9.50 -7.00 -24.40
C ASN A 414 10.60 -7.89 -23.82
N ASP A 415 11.55 -7.27 -23.13
CA ASP A 415 12.71 -7.92 -22.52
C ASP A 415 12.36 -9.06 -21.57
N ASN A 416 11.24 -8.96 -20.84
CA ASN A 416 10.81 -10.02 -19.92
C ASN A 416 10.33 -11.26 -20.69
N ARG A 417 9.58 -11.07 -21.79
CA ARG A 417 9.17 -12.16 -22.68
C ARG A 417 10.39 -12.79 -23.35
N ALA A 418 11.27 -11.97 -23.91
CA ALA A 418 12.50 -12.41 -24.55
C ALA A 418 13.40 -13.23 -23.61
N SER A 419 13.66 -12.70 -22.41
CA SER A 419 14.48 -13.37 -21.39
C SER A 419 13.89 -14.72 -20.98
N HIS A 420 12.58 -14.77 -20.72
CA HIS A 420 11.89 -16.01 -20.33
C HIS A 420 11.93 -17.07 -21.44
N VAL A 421 11.61 -16.68 -22.68
CA VAL A 421 11.61 -17.58 -23.84
C VAL A 421 13.01 -18.11 -24.12
N LEU A 422 14.04 -17.25 -24.08
CA LEU A 422 15.42 -17.66 -24.30
C LEU A 422 15.94 -18.60 -23.22
N GLU A 423 15.53 -18.42 -21.97
CA GLU A 423 15.87 -19.35 -20.89
C GLU A 423 15.34 -20.76 -21.18
N LEU A 424 14.06 -20.85 -21.53
CA LEU A 424 13.43 -22.12 -21.90
C LEU A 424 14.11 -22.78 -23.11
N ILE A 425 14.45 -21.99 -24.13
CA ILE A 425 15.16 -22.50 -25.31
C ILE A 425 16.56 -22.99 -24.91
N SER A 426 17.36 -22.13 -24.27
CA SER A 426 18.75 -22.40 -23.87
C SER A 426 18.87 -23.71 -23.08
N ASP A 427 17.94 -23.94 -22.15
CA ASP A 427 17.98 -25.09 -21.27
C ASP A 427 17.53 -26.41 -21.93
N ASN A 428 16.80 -26.36 -23.05
CA ASN A 428 16.11 -27.54 -23.59
C ASN A 428 16.41 -27.86 -25.06
N TYR A 429 16.90 -26.92 -25.87
CA TYR A 429 17.03 -27.11 -27.32
C TYR A 429 17.94 -28.31 -27.69
N ARG A 430 19.04 -28.50 -26.95
CA ARG A 430 20.00 -29.59 -27.19
C ARG A 430 19.37 -30.97 -27.01
N ASP A 431 18.54 -31.10 -25.98
CA ASP A 431 17.85 -32.36 -25.67
C ASP A 431 16.78 -32.68 -26.71
N VAL A 432 16.12 -31.66 -27.26
CA VAL A 432 15.07 -31.81 -28.28
C VAL A 432 15.66 -32.13 -29.66
N CYS A 433 16.71 -31.46 -30.10
CA CYS A 433 17.34 -31.74 -31.40
C CYS A 433 18.00 -33.11 -31.47
N GLY A 434 18.57 -33.58 -30.35
CA GLY A 434 19.31 -34.84 -30.30
C GLY A 434 20.42 -34.93 -31.36
N ARG A 435 20.30 -35.91 -32.28
CA ARG A 435 21.29 -36.17 -33.36
C ARG A 435 20.87 -35.66 -34.74
N VAL A 436 19.74 -34.96 -34.86
CA VAL A 436 19.27 -34.42 -36.14
C VAL A 436 19.88 -33.05 -36.33
N PHE A 437 20.92 -32.96 -37.15
CA PHE A 437 21.71 -31.74 -37.31
C PHE A 437 20.90 -30.57 -37.89
N GLU A 438 19.89 -30.83 -38.72
CA GLU A 438 19.03 -29.81 -39.34
C GLU A 438 18.13 -29.10 -38.31
N ASP A 439 17.73 -29.78 -37.23
CA ASP A 439 16.87 -29.21 -36.19
C ASP A 439 17.55 -28.02 -35.48
N TYR A 440 18.89 -28.01 -35.43
CA TYR A 440 19.66 -26.92 -34.84
C TYR A 440 19.59 -25.62 -35.65
N ASP A 441 19.26 -25.67 -36.95
CA ASP A 441 19.16 -24.47 -37.79
C ASP A 441 18.04 -23.53 -37.33
N THR A 442 16.96 -24.07 -36.78
CA THR A 442 15.85 -23.29 -36.22
C THR A 442 16.34 -22.41 -35.07
N PHE A 443 17.13 -22.97 -34.17
CA PHE A 443 17.66 -22.26 -33.00
C PHE A 443 18.77 -21.28 -33.36
N ALA A 444 19.59 -21.60 -34.38
CA ALA A 444 20.53 -20.64 -34.96
C ALA A 444 19.80 -19.45 -35.58
N SER A 445 18.72 -19.69 -36.33
CA SER A 445 17.91 -18.64 -36.96
C SER A 445 17.28 -17.72 -35.92
N ILE A 446 16.69 -18.26 -34.85
CA ILE A 446 16.14 -17.45 -33.74
C ILE A 446 17.24 -16.58 -33.12
N SER A 447 18.40 -17.18 -32.82
CA SER A 447 19.52 -16.48 -32.20
C SER A 447 20.06 -15.37 -33.09
N TYR A 448 20.21 -15.62 -34.39
CA TYR A 448 20.60 -14.62 -35.37
C TYR A 448 19.63 -13.44 -35.44
N ASN A 449 18.30 -13.70 -35.46
CA ASN A 449 17.30 -12.64 -35.47
C ASN A 449 17.38 -11.77 -34.22
N ILE A 450 17.56 -12.37 -33.03
CA ILE A 450 17.70 -11.63 -31.76
C ILE A 450 18.99 -10.81 -31.73
N LEU A 451 20.09 -11.35 -32.24
CA LEU A 451 21.38 -10.65 -32.30
C LEU A 451 21.36 -9.48 -33.29
N SER A 452 20.56 -9.59 -34.35
CA SER A 452 20.37 -8.56 -35.38
C SER A 452 19.46 -7.42 -34.95
N ASP A 453 18.73 -7.57 -33.84
CA ASP A 453 17.75 -6.60 -33.36
C ASP A 453 18.21 -5.90 -32.05
N ASN A 454 17.43 -4.92 -31.59
CA ASN A 454 17.75 -4.08 -30.44
C ASN A 454 17.29 -4.70 -29.12
N PHE A 455 17.93 -5.80 -28.72
CA PHE A 455 17.74 -6.42 -27.41
C PHE A 455 18.83 -6.03 -26.40
N PRO A 456 18.55 -6.05 -25.08
CA PRO A 456 19.55 -5.90 -24.04
C PRO A 456 20.69 -6.90 -24.12
N PHE A 457 21.88 -6.50 -23.64
CA PHE A 457 23.08 -7.34 -23.66
C PHE A 457 22.87 -8.75 -23.10
N ALA A 458 22.18 -8.91 -21.96
CA ALA A 458 21.96 -10.23 -21.36
C ALA A 458 21.16 -11.20 -22.25
N ILE A 459 20.24 -10.68 -23.08
CA ILE A 459 19.45 -11.44 -24.04
C ILE A 459 20.31 -11.80 -25.26
N LYS A 460 21.10 -10.84 -25.74
CA LYS A 460 22.07 -11.07 -26.82
C LYS A 460 23.15 -12.07 -26.44
N GLU A 461 23.70 -11.99 -25.23
CA GLU A 461 24.71 -12.90 -24.69
C GLU A 461 24.22 -14.36 -24.74
N ARG A 462 23.03 -14.64 -24.20
CA ARG A 462 22.42 -15.98 -24.26
C ARG A 462 22.23 -16.46 -25.71
N SER A 463 21.78 -15.58 -26.60
CA SER A 463 21.59 -15.90 -28.02
C SER A 463 22.92 -16.19 -28.74
N ALA A 464 23.97 -15.43 -28.43
CA ALA A 464 25.31 -15.65 -28.97
C ALA A 464 25.88 -17.01 -28.54
N ILE A 465 25.68 -17.41 -27.28
CA ILE A 465 26.09 -18.72 -26.78
C ILE A 465 25.39 -19.85 -27.56
N ILE A 466 24.10 -19.72 -27.84
CA ILE A 466 23.35 -20.70 -28.63
C ILE A 466 23.91 -20.75 -30.06
N LEU A 467 24.06 -19.59 -30.71
CA LEU A 467 24.53 -19.51 -32.10
C LEU A 467 25.95 -20.07 -32.25
N ASN A 468 26.89 -19.69 -31.37
CA ASN A 468 28.25 -20.21 -31.36
C ASN A 468 28.28 -21.74 -31.18
N HIS A 469 27.50 -22.27 -30.23
CA HIS A 469 27.39 -23.71 -30.05
C HIS A 469 26.90 -24.40 -31.34
N VAL A 470 25.87 -23.88 -31.99
CA VAL A 470 25.36 -24.47 -33.24
C VAL A 470 26.38 -24.36 -34.38
N ALA A 471 27.05 -23.21 -34.50
CA ALA A 471 28.04 -22.97 -35.55
C ALA A 471 29.28 -23.86 -35.40
N TYR A 472 29.89 -23.94 -34.22
CA TYR A 472 31.23 -24.52 -34.05
C TYR A 472 31.26 -25.83 -33.28
N VAL A 473 30.35 -26.04 -32.32
CA VAL A 473 30.28 -27.31 -31.56
C VAL A 473 29.50 -28.37 -32.34
N VAL A 474 28.31 -28.00 -32.85
CA VAL A 474 27.50 -28.87 -33.72
C VAL A 474 28.05 -28.87 -35.16
N ASN A 475 28.87 -27.88 -35.52
CA ASN A 475 29.51 -27.72 -36.82
C ASN A 475 28.52 -27.51 -37.98
N ARG A 476 27.56 -26.58 -37.80
CA ARG A 476 26.61 -26.18 -38.86
C ARG A 476 27.16 -25.03 -39.70
N PHE A 477 27.46 -25.30 -40.97
CA PHE A 477 27.93 -24.28 -41.92
C PHE A 477 26.93 -23.13 -42.13
N SER A 478 25.63 -23.41 -42.12
CA SER A 478 24.56 -22.40 -42.17
C SER A 478 24.69 -21.37 -41.04
N ALA A 479 24.95 -21.84 -39.82
CA ALA A 479 25.13 -20.99 -38.65
C ALA A 479 26.49 -20.27 -38.65
N GLN A 480 27.55 -20.87 -39.20
CA GLN A 480 28.84 -20.19 -39.38
C GLN A 480 28.71 -18.96 -40.30
N HIS A 481 27.95 -19.08 -41.40
CA HIS A 481 27.66 -17.94 -42.26
C HIS A 481 26.85 -16.83 -41.56
N MET A 482 25.90 -17.20 -40.69
CA MET A 482 25.18 -16.24 -39.85
C MET A 482 26.12 -15.49 -38.90
N VAL A 483 27.11 -16.17 -38.33
CA VAL A 483 28.14 -15.55 -37.48
C VAL A 483 28.99 -14.56 -38.30
N ASP A 484 29.47 -14.98 -39.46
CA ASP A 484 30.28 -14.13 -40.34
C ASP A 484 29.52 -12.84 -40.71
N GLU A 485 28.23 -12.96 -41.09
CA GLU A 485 27.39 -11.82 -41.45
C GLU A 485 27.17 -10.85 -40.28
N LEU A 486 26.97 -11.36 -39.06
CA LEU A 486 26.84 -10.51 -37.85
C LEU A 486 28.13 -9.74 -37.55
N ILE A 487 29.29 -10.39 -37.72
CA ILE A 487 30.60 -9.76 -37.51
C ILE A 487 30.86 -8.69 -38.57
N GLU A 488 30.61 -9.01 -39.85
CA GLU A 488 30.76 -8.08 -40.97
C GLU A 488 29.84 -6.86 -40.84
N SER A 489 28.64 -7.06 -40.29
CA SER A 489 27.64 -6.00 -40.06
C SER A 489 27.96 -5.09 -38.86
N GLY A 490 28.93 -5.46 -38.02
CA GLY A 490 29.36 -4.69 -36.86
C GLY A 490 28.53 -4.93 -35.60
N ILE A 491 28.75 -6.08 -34.96
CA ILE A 491 28.13 -6.42 -33.67
C ILE A 491 28.93 -5.87 -32.47
N GLU A 492 28.33 -5.84 -31.29
CA GLU A 492 28.97 -5.37 -30.06
C GLU A 492 30.24 -6.20 -29.72
N PRO A 493 31.38 -5.59 -29.33
CA PRO A 493 32.65 -6.30 -29.17
C PRO A 493 32.63 -7.50 -28.22
N LEU A 494 31.89 -7.41 -27.11
CA LEU A 494 31.75 -8.51 -26.15
C LEU A 494 30.92 -9.67 -26.71
N ILE A 495 29.95 -9.37 -27.59
CA ILE A 495 29.17 -10.39 -28.29
C ILE A 495 30.01 -11.04 -29.39
N GLU A 496 30.81 -10.24 -30.11
CA GLU A 496 31.77 -10.74 -31.11
C GLU A 496 32.76 -11.74 -30.50
N GLU A 497 33.24 -11.49 -29.27
CA GLU A 497 34.14 -12.40 -28.55
C GLU A 497 33.48 -13.75 -28.24
N ILE A 498 32.17 -13.77 -27.96
CA ILE A 498 31.42 -15.02 -27.72
C ILE A 498 31.16 -15.78 -29.03
N LEU A 499 31.00 -15.05 -30.14
CA LEU A 499 30.73 -15.65 -31.44
C LEU A 499 31.97 -16.27 -32.08
N LYS A 500 33.17 -15.78 -31.78
CA LYS A 500 34.46 -16.36 -32.23
C LYS A 500 34.83 -17.62 -31.46
#